data_AF-A0A966V4L6-F1
#
_entry.id   AF-A0A966V4L6-F1
#
_cell.length_a   1.000
_cell.length_b   1.000
_cell.length_c   1.000
_cell.angle_alpha   90.00
_cell.angle_beta   90.00
_cell.angle_gamma   90.00
#
_symmetry.space_group_name_H-M   'P 1'
#
loop_
_entity.id
_entity.type
_entity.pdbx_description
1 polymer ?
#
loop_
_entity_poly.entity_id
_entity_poly.type
_entity_poly.pdbx_seq_one_letter_code
_entity_poly.pdbx_strand_id
1 'polypeptide(L)'
;SKVQERHLEPRQKIIAPDLRQARGTVANIRLWDSQPLLATNRQLQQLRLYYRFASAAVDRYGLAQDPARQGSQQVLISARELETSSLPKASATWLNRHLVFTHGYGFTVSSVNAVGPDGLPLYFVKDLGRGGKVQGIPQLGITAERVRSVLPVGRPRLYFSSAPAPYAIAPSMVREFDYPDGDLNIYSHYDGRAGIPLGSLPLRLMGAVYLNEPRLLATGSLTGRSRLLIRRQVNQRLARLLPFLRFESQPYLVTVRISNNPSYASDQHQYWMLDGFTTSTSYPYSDANKAGIRYFRNPVKAVVDAYDGKVWLYVSDPSDPILRTWQRAFPDLFEPLSAMPRELQAHMQVPPSQFSIQAERLLRYHVTDVRTFYNGDDVWSIPLEIYGDSNVPVRPYHVTLQLPGQTKPEFVLLLPFSPLKRSNMVGWLAARNDQPHYGQLQLVRFPQQRLLLGPQQVSALIEQDPVISYQFGLWNRVGSRLIHGNLLVLPVGNGILYVEPIYLQSRNNDIPTLARVVVTDGVTFVMERDLKRALEELVNRMGAAAPLPIRPVAGPQG
;
A
#
# COMPACT_ATOMS: atom_id res chain seq x y z
N SER A 1 16.02 -1.49 16.01
CA SER A 1 16.87 -1.33 14.81
C SER A 1 17.79 -0.15 14.99
N LYS A 2 19.07 -0.28 14.63
CA LYS A 2 20.01 0.86 14.61
C LYS A 2 19.66 1.76 13.42
N VAL A 3 19.46 3.06 13.66
CA VAL A 3 19.25 4.05 12.59
C VAL A 3 20.62 4.37 11.98
N GLN A 4 20.74 4.24 10.66
CA GLN A 4 21.94 4.67 9.93
C GLN A 4 21.75 6.10 9.47
N GLU A 5 22.55 7.01 10.01
CA GLU A 5 22.49 8.43 9.66
C GLU A 5 23.44 8.74 8.50
N ARG A 6 22.98 9.58 7.56
CA ARG A 6 23.79 10.14 6.49
C ARG A 6 23.47 11.61 6.31
N HIS A 7 24.49 12.41 6.04
CA HIS A 7 24.33 13.80 5.65
C HIS A 7 24.42 13.91 4.14
N LEU A 8 23.47 14.61 3.54
CA LEU A 8 23.48 14.91 2.11
C LEU A 8 23.24 16.39 1.90
N GLU A 9 23.87 16.92 0.85
CA GLU A 9 23.66 18.29 0.39
C GLU A 9 23.00 18.28 -0.98
N PRO A 10 21.69 18.00 -1.04
CA PRO A 10 21.00 17.94 -2.32
C PRO A 10 20.99 19.31 -2.99
N ARG A 11 21.15 19.30 -4.32
CA ARG A 11 21.05 20.48 -5.18
C ARG A 11 19.59 20.72 -5.54
N GLN A 12 19.17 21.98 -5.46
CA GLN A 12 17.92 22.48 -6.06
C GLN A 12 18.21 22.86 -7.51
N LYS A 13 18.46 21.84 -8.35
CA LYS A 13 18.65 21.94 -9.81
C LYS A 13 18.87 20.54 -10.39
N ILE A 14 17.82 19.88 -10.89
CA ILE A 14 17.96 18.52 -11.43
C ILE A 14 18.42 18.57 -12.88
N ILE A 15 19.59 18.00 -13.16
CA ILE A 15 20.12 17.93 -14.53
C ILE A 15 19.90 16.53 -15.15
N ALA A 16 19.97 16.42 -16.48
CA ALA A 16 19.79 15.16 -17.19
C ALA A 16 20.65 13.99 -16.65
N PRO A 17 21.94 14.19 -16.26
CA PRO A 17 22.72 13.16 -15.59
C PRO A 17 22.11 12.61 -14.29
N ASP A 18 21.46 13.45 -13.47
CA ASP A 18 20.85 13.01 -12.21
C ASP A 18 19.72 12.02 -12.48
N LEU A 19 18.85 12.33 -13.47
CA LEU A 19 17.77 11.43 -13.90
C LEU A 19 18.31 10.11 -14.48
N ARG A 20 19.44 10.16 -15.21
CA ARG A 20 20.08 8.97 -15.78
C ARG A 20 20.74 8.09 -14.71
N GLN A 21 21.29 8.71 -13.66
CA GLN A 21 21.85 7.98 -12.52
C GLN A 21 20.73 7.27 -11.78
N ALA A 22 19.63 7.97 -11.49
CA ALA A 22 18.48 7.44 -10.76
C ALA A 22 17.43 6.75 -11.65
N ARG A 23 17.84 6.08 -12.74
CA ARG A 23 16.91 5.42 -13.68
C ARG A 23 15.93 4.48 -12.98
N GLY A 24 16.37 3.73 -11.98
CA GLY A 24 15.51 2.83 -11.21
C GLY A 24 14.43 3.56 -10.40
N THR A 25 14.75 4.75 -9.86
CA THR A 25 13.79 5.63 -9.18
C THR A 25 12.80 6.21 -10.19
N VAL A 26 13.30 6.85 -11.26
CA VAL A 26 12.48 7.51 -12.29
C VAL A 26 11.51 6.53 -12.95
N ALA A 27 11.99 5.31 -13.21
CA ALA A 27 11.20 4.23 -13.76
C ALA A 27 10.02 3.80 -12.87
N ASN A 28 10.08 3.98 -11.56
CA ASN A 28 9.08 3.49 -10.60
C ASN A 28 8.33 4.64 -9.90
N ILE A 29 8.41 5.86 -10.43
CA ILE A 29 7.64 6.98 -9.91
C ILE A 29 6.15 6.66 -10.00
N ARG A 30 5.51 6.70 -8.83
CA ARG A 30 4.11 6.35 -8.68
C ARG A 30 3.23 7.52 -9.09
N LEU A 31 2.45 7.31 -10.14
CA LEU A 31 1.42 8.22 -10.64
C LEU A 31 0.03 7.89 -10.13
N TRP A 32 -0.22 6.61 -9.77
CA TRP A 32 -1.47 6.18 -9.17
C TRP A 32 -1.34 6.02 -7.67
N ASP A 33 -2.23 6.69 -6.93
CA ASP A 33 -2.36 6.48 -5.50
C ASP A 33 -3.58 5.60 -5.15
N SER A 34 -3.60 5.08 -3.92
CA SER A 34 -4.57 4.12 -3.41
C SER A 34 -6.01 4.63 -3.47
N GLN A 35 -6.31 5.86 -3.06
CA GLN A 35 -7.69 6.35 -3.02
C GLN A 35 -8.30 6.56 -4.42
N PRO A 36 -7.64 7.29 -5.35
CA PRO A 36 -8.15 7.43 -6.71
C PRO A 36 -8.31 6.07 -7.41
N LEU A 37 -7.33 5.16 -7.22
CA LEU A 37 -7.42 3.81 -7.80
C LEU A 37 -8.60 3.02 -7.24
N LEU A 38 -8.85 3.08 -5.92
CA LEU A 38 -9.98 2.38 -5.31
C LEU A 38 -11.32 2.89 -5.83
N ALA A 39 -11.47 4.21 -6.02
CA ALA A 39 -12.66 4.80 -6.64
C ALA A 39 -12.86 4.28 -8.07
N THR A 40 -11.79 4.29 -8.87
CA THR A 40 -11.83 3.77 -10.24
C THR A 40 -12.13 2.26 -10.30
N ASN A 41 -11.56 1.46 -9.40
CA ASN A 41 -11.85 0.03 -9.29
C ASN A 41 -13.32 -0.24 -8.94
N ARG A 42 -13.93 0.56 -8.06
CA ARG A 42 -15.36 0.43 -7.71
C ARG A 42 -16.26 0.65 -8.92
N GLN A 43 -15.91 1.57 -9.80
CA GLN A 43 -16.73 1.83 -10.99
C GLN A 43 -16.45 0.82 -12.12
N LEU A 44 -15.18 0.49 -12.37
CA LEU A 44 -14.80 -0.30 -13.54
C LEU A 44 -14.72 -1.81 -13.29
N GLN A 45 -14.50 -2.25 -12.05
CA GLN A 45 -14.12 -3.63 -11.73
C GLN A 45 -15.03 -4.30 -10.70
N GLN A 46 -15.96 -3.56 -10.08
CA GLN A 46 -16.84 -4.09 -9.04
C GLN A 46 -17.87 -5.08 -9.59
N LEU A 47 -18.33 -4.90 -10.83
CA LEU A 47 -19.37 -5.68 -11.54
C LEU A 47 -20.77 -5.63 -10.91
N ARG A 48 -20.89 -5.68 -9.58
CA ARG A 48 -22.15 -5.79 -8.82
C ARG A 48 -22.04 -5.12 -7.44
N LEU A 49 -23.16 -4.60 -6.93
CA LEU A 49 -23.23 -3.81 -5.69
C LEU A 49 -22.71 -4.51 -4.42
N TYR A 50 -22.76 -5.85 -4.38
CA TYR A 50 -22.29 -6.64 -3.24
C TYR A 50 -20.80 -6.99 -3.31
N TYR A 51 -20.06 -6.53 -4.33
CA TYR A 51 -18.60 -6.54 -4.29
C TYR A 51 -18.06 -5.19 -3.87
N ARG A 52 -16.88 -5.17 -3.27
CA ARG A 52 -16.16 -3.94 -2.95
C ARG A 52 -14.66 -4.13 -3.05
N PHE A 53 -13.97 -3.01 -3.26
CA PHE A 53 -12.52 -2.91 -3.08
C PHE A 53 -12.29 -2.11 -1.79
N ALA A 54 -11.89 -2.83 -0.73
CA ALA A 54 -11.75 -2.28 0.61
C ALA A 54 -10.41 -1.55 0.81
N SER A 55 -9.33 -2.12 0.28
CA SER A 55 -7.98 -1.57 0.36
C SER A 55 -7.21 -1.83 -0.93
N ALA A 56 -6.18 -1.01 -1.16
CA ALA A 56 -5.21 -1.21 -2.21
C ALA A 56 -3.81 -1.10 -1.59
N ALA A 57 -2.97 -2.10 -1.84
CA ALA A 57 -1.61 -2.15 -1.32
C ALA A 57 -0.61 -1.90 -2.44
N VAL A 58 0.40 -1.08 -2.16
CA VAL A 58 1.56 -0.93 -3.04
C VAL A 58 2.51 -2.09 -2.78
N ASP A 59 2.95 -2.74 -3.84
CA ASP A 59 3.93 -3.82 -3.75
C ASP A 59 4.80 -3.85 -5.01
N ARG A 60 5.78 -4.73 -5.04
CA ARG A 60 6.71 -4.90 -6.17
C ARG A 60 6.77 -6.34 -6.64
N TYR A 61 6.74 -6.53 -7.96
CA TYR A 61 6.83 -7.83 -8.60
C TYR A 61 7.93 -7.84 -9.66
N GLY A 62 8.50 -9.02 -9.89
CA GLY A 62 9.55 -9.29 -10.88
C GLY A 62 9.11 -9.19 -12.35
N LEU A 63 8.37 -8.16 -12.75
CA LEU A 63 7.78 -8.04 -14.09
C LEU A 63 8.67 -7.32 -15.11
N ALA A 64 9.56 -6.43 -14.67
CA ALA A 64 10.36 -5.62 -15.58
C ALA A 64 11.44 -6.48 -16.28
N GLN A 65 11.72 -6.19 -17.55
CA GLN A 65 12.85 -6.82 -18.27
C GLN A 65 14.10 -5.95 -18.28
N ASP A 66 13.97 -4.68 -17.87
CA ASP A 66 15.06 -3.70 -17.85
C ASP A 66 16.09 -4.07 -16.76
N PRO A 67 17.37 -4.29 -17.13
CA PRO A 67 18.46 -4.51 -16.18
C PRO A 67 18.61 -3.38 -15.15
N ALA A 68 18.26 -2.14 -15.51
CA ALA A 68 18.31 -0.98 -14.61
C ALA A 68 17.20 -1.00 -13.54
N ARG A 69 16.11 -1.75 -13.78
CA ARG A 69 15.03 -1.99 -12.81
C ARG A 69 15.22 -3.32 -12.05
N GLN A 70 16.19 -4.15 -12.46
CA GLN A 70 16.48 -5.48 -11.92
C GLN A 70 15.22 -6.35 -11.73
N GLY A 71 14.28 -6.27 -12.67
CA GLY A 71 13.03 -7.02 -12.58
C GLY A 71 11.92 -6.36 -11.78
N SER A 72 12.21 -5.39 -10.90
CA SER A 72 11.20 -4.81 -10.01
C SER A 72 10.29 -3.82 -10.74
N GLN A 73 8.99 -4.10 -10.72
CA GLN A 73 7.91 -3.21 -11.14
C GLN A 73 6.98 -3.02 -9.95
N GLN A 74 6.78 -1.77 -9.56
CA GLN A 74 5.76 -1.44 -8.59
C GLN A 74 4.35 -1.60 -9.15
N VAL A 75 3.46 -2.15 -8.34
CA VAL A 75 2.05 -2.39 -8.66
C VAL A 75 1.17 -1.97 -7.49
N LEU A 76 -0.10 -1.73 -7.78
CA LEU A 76 -1.16 -1.66 -6.79
C LEU A 76 -2.04 -2.90 -6.92
N ILE A 77 -2.15 -3.66 -5.84
CA ILE A 77 -3.02 -4.84 -5.75
C ILE A 77 -4.23 -4.53 -4.88
N SER A 78 -5.42 -4.90 -5.35
CA SER A 78 -6.67 -4.69 -4.62
C SER A 78 -7.60 -5.89 -4.75
N ALA A 79 -8.06 -6.40 -3.62
CA ALA A 79 -8.95 -7.56 -3.57
C ALA A 79 -10.40 -7.15 -3.84
N ARG A 80 -11.13 -7.97 -4.60
CA ARG A 80 -12.57 -7.80 -4.80
C ARG A 80 -13.31 -8.64 -3.75
N GLU A 81 -13.61 -7.99 -2.64
CA GLU A 81 -14.16 -8.62 -1.45
C GLU A 81 -15.70 -8.50 -1.43
N LEU A 82 -16.34 -9.37 -0.66
CA LEU A 82 -17.80 -9.38 -0.55
C LEU A 82 -18.30 -8.36 0.49
N GLU A 83 -19.38 -7.67 0.16
CA GLU A 83 -20.15 -6.79 1.03
C GLU A 83 -21.62 -7.23 1.10
N THR A 84 -21.94 -8.08 2.08
CA THR A 84 -23.32 -8.54 2.29
C THR A 84 -24.25 -7.45 2.82
N SER A 85 -23.72 -6.37 3.39
CA SER A 85 -24.50 -5.21 3.86
C SER A 85 -25.07 -4.36 2.70
N SER A 86 -24.45 -4.43 1.52
CA SER A 86 -24.88 -3.71 0.31
C SER A 86 -25.93 -4.48 -0.51
N LEU A 87 -26.36 -5.66 -0.03
CA LEU A 87 -27.46 -6.39 -0.64
C LEU A 87 -28.77 -5.59 -0.48
N PRO A 88 -29.60 -5.48 -1.54
CA PRO A 88 -30.92 -4.88 -1.44
C PRO A 88 -31.73 -5.52 -0.31
N LYS A 89 -32.53 -4.73 0.42
CA LYS A 89 -33.29 -5.21 1.61
C LYS A 89 -34.13 -6.45 1.30
N ALA A 90 -34.78 -6.49 0.14
CA ALA A 90 -35.58 -7.64 -0.31
C ALA A 90 -34.74 -8.91 -0.54
N SER A 91 -33.48 -8.76 -0.95
CA SER A 91 -32.56 -9.87 -1.22
C SER A 91 -31.63 -10.18 -0.04
N ALA A 92 -31.68 -9.41 1.04
CA ALA A 92 -30.82 -9.56 2.21
C ALA A 92 -31.33 -10.64 3.19
N THR A 93 -31.82 -11.75 2.65
CA THR A 93 -32.32 -12.90 3.42
C THR A 93 -31.15 -13.66 4.06
N TRP A 94 -31.44 -14.43 5.12
CA TRP A 94 -30.45 -15.30 5.77
C TRP A 94 -29.79 -16.26 4.78
N LEU A 95 -30.59 -16.90 3.92
CA LEU A 95 -30.11 -17.82 2.88
C LEU A 95 -29.12 -17.11 1.94
N ASN A 96 -29.46 -15.91 1.46
CA ASN A 96 -28.57 -15.18 0.56
C ASN A 96 -27.27 -14.75 1.24
N ARG A 97 -27.34 -14.28 2.49
CA ARG A 97 -26.17 -13.80 3.24
C ARG A 97 -25.20 -14.91 3.64
N HIS A 98 -25.69 -16.13 3.86
CA HIS A 98 -24.89 -17.20 4.48
C HIS A 98 -24.69 -18.43 3.60
N LEU A 99 -25.48 -18.61 2.53
CA LEU A 99 -25.41 -19.78 1.64
C LEU A 99 -25.17 -19.42 0.16
N VAL A 100 -25.56 -18.23 -0.30
CA VAL A 100 -25.38 -17.82 -1.71
C VAL A 100 -24.16 -16.91 -1.85
N PHE A 101 -24.17 -15.76 -1.17
CA PHE A 101 -23.09 -14.79 -1.18
C PHE A 101 -22.11 -15.13 -0.05
N THR A 102 -21.25 -16.11 -0.32
CA THR A 102 -20.35 -16.66 0.69
C THR A 102 -18.94 -16.12 0.58
N HIS A 103 -18.49 -15.62 -0.56
CA HIS A 103 -17.08 -15.22 -0.77
C HIS A 103 -16.95 -14.03 -1.72
N GLY A 104 -15.81 -13.33 -1.65
CA GLY A 104 -15.39 -12.37 -2.68
C GLY A 104 -14.79 -13.09 -3.89
N TYR A 105 -14.72 -12.45 -5.04
CA TYR A 105 -14.19 -13.09 -6.25
C TYR A 105 -13.27 -12.16 -7.04
N GLY A 106 -12.00 -12.52 -7.13
CA GLY A 106 -11.01 -11.79 -7.91
C GLY A 106 -10.21 -10.75 -7.12
N PHE A 107 -9.24 -10.19 -7.84
CA PHE A 107 -8.43 -9.06 -7.44
C PHE A 107 -8.01 -8.32 -8.71
N THR A 108 -7.53 -7.10 -8.55
CA THR A 108 -6.94 -6.30 -9.62
C THR A 108 -5.47 -6.06 -9.30
N VAL A 109 -4.66 -6.01 -10.35
CA VAL A 109 -3.26 -5.57 -10.25
C VAL A 109 -3.05 -4.50 -11.30
N SER A 110 -2.83 -3.26 -10.86
CA SER A 110 -2.56 -2.12 -11.74
C SER A 110 -1.12 -1.68 -11.65
N SER A 111 -0.63 -1.10 -12.74
CA SER A 111 0.66 -0.43 -12.72
C SER A 111 0.55 0.90 -11.96
N VAL A 112 1.59 1.25 -11.21
CA VAL A 112 1.67 2.55 -10.53
C VAL A 112 2.17 3.68 -11.45
N ASN A 113 2.93 3.36 -12.49
CA ASN A 113 3.71 4.32 -13.29
C ASN A 113 3.21 4.47 -14.74
N ALA A 114 2.12 3.80 -15.11
CA ALA A 114 1.57 3.82 -16.47
C ALA A 114 0.07 4.15 -16.46
N VAL A 115 -0.36 4.91 -17.47
CA VAL A 115 -1.72 5.44 -17.58
C VAL A 115 -2.20 5.26 -19.02
N GLY A 116 -3.48 4.95 -19.18
CA GLY A 116 -4.13 4.84 -20.48
C GLY A 116 -4.30 6.21 -21.17
N PRO A 117 -4.56 6.24 -22.48
CA PRO A 117 -4.83 7.49 -23.22
C PRO A 117 -6.04 8.28 -22.68
N ASP A 118 -6.95 7.60 -22.00
CA ASP A 118 -8.15 8.09 -21.33
C ASP A 118 -7.91 8.60 -19.90
N GLY A 119 -6.66 8.54 -19.40
CA GLY A 119 -6.34 8.88 -18.03
C GLY A 119 -6.71 7.80 -17.01
N LEU A 120 -7.13 6.60 -17.45
CA LEU A 120 -7.48 5.48 -16.59
C LEU A 120 -6.26 4.61 -16.26
N PRO A 121 -6.28 3.87 -15.13
CA PRO A 121 -5.20 2.98 -14.76
C PRO A 121 -5.07 1.81 -15.73
N LEU A 122 -3.84 1.43 -16.05
CA LEU A 122 -3.56 0.22 -16.80
C LEU A 122 -3.39 -0.97 -15.86
N TYR A 123 -4.07 -2.07 -16.19
CA TYR A 123 -4.07 -3.28 -15.37
C TYR A 123 -3.27 -4.41 -16.02
N PHE A 124 -2.53 -5.13 -15.19
CA PHE A 124 -1.95 -6.44 -15.49
C PHE A 124 -2.98 -7.56 -15.31
N VAL A 125 -3.79 -7.46 -14.26
CA VAL A 125 -4.87 -8.41 -13.94
C VAL A 125 -6.15 -7.64 -13.72
N LYS A 126 -7.20 -7.96 -14.50
CA LYS A 126 -8.53 -7.35 -14.40
C LYS A 126 -9.64 -8.25 -14.94
N ASP A 127 -10.89 -7.85 -14.72
CA ASP A 127 -12.09 -8.50 -15.26
C ASP A 127 -12.20 -10.00 -14.92
N LEU A 128 -11.63 -10.44 -13.79
CA LEU A 128 -11.72 -11.83 -13.34
C LEU A 128 -13.20 -12.20 -13.14
N GLY A 129 -13.64 -13.26 -13.81
CA GLY A 129 -15.05 -13.67 -13.94
C GLY A 129 -15.50 -13.71 -15.40
N ARG A 130 -15.88 -12.57 -15.97
CA ARG A 130 -16.45 -12.43 -17.33
C ARG A 130 -15.48 -12.77 -18.49
N GLY A 131 -14.17 -12.80 -18.24
CA GLY A 131 -13.18 -13.13 -19.26
C GLY A 131 -11.73 -12.93 -18.81
N GLY A 132 -11.46 -13.25 -17.54
CA GLY A 132 -10.26 -12.86 -16.77
C GLY A 132 -9.04 -12.54 -17.61
N LYS A 133 -8.68 -11.25 -17.68
CA LYS A 133 -7.60 -10.77 -18.53
C LYS A 133 -6.33 -10.64 -17.73
N VAL A 134 -5.40 -11.53 -18.01
CA VAL A 134 -3.99 -11.36 -17.64
C VAL A 134 -3.25 -10.87 -18.89
N GLN A 135 -2.83 -9.61 -18.87
CA GLN A 135 -2.31 -8.90 -20.02
C GLN A 135 -1.01 -8.16 -19.71
N GLY A 136 -0.20 -7.96 -20.74
CA GLY A 136 0.98 -7.11 -20.67
C GLY A 136 0.64 -5.63 -20.79
N ILE A 137 1.64 -4.78 -20.54
CA ILE A 137 1.56 -3.34 -20.76
C ILE A 137 2.69 -2.97 -21.72
N PRO A 138 2.39 -2.77 -23.03
CA PRO A 138 3.40 -2.45 -24.04
C PRO A 138 4.18 -1.17 -23.73
N GLN A 139 3.53 -0.16 -23.13
CA GLN A 139 4.18 1.09 -22.70
C GLN A 139 5.35 0.86 -21.71
N LEU A 140 5.31 -0.25 -20.98
CA LEU A 140 6.33 -0.65 -20.01
C LEU A 140 7.26 -1.76 -20.54
N GLY A 141 7.05 -2.23 -21.79
CA GLY A 141 7.76 -3.38 -22.34
C GLY A 141 7.45 -4.70 -21.63
N ILE A 142 6.31 -4.80 -20.94
CA ILE A 142 5.94 -5.98 -20.15
C ILE A 142 4.96 -6.84 -20.97
N THR A 143 5.33 -8.09 -21.23
CA THR A 143 4.53 -9.03 -22.03
C THR A 143 3.49 -9.78 -21.18
N ALA A 144 2.40 -10.23 -21.81
CA ALA A 144 1.35 -10.99 -21.11
C ALA A 144 1.85 -12.32 -20.53
N GLU A 145 2.78 -12.99 -21.21
CA GLU A 145 3.41 -14.23 -20.74
C GLU A 145 4.19 -14.02 -19.44
N ARG A 146 4.96 -12.93 -19.36
CA ARG A 146 5.68 -12.57 -18.14
C ARG A 146 4.70 -12.29 -16.99
N VAL A 147 3.61 -11.59 -17.27
CA VAL A 147 2.58 -11.33 -16.26
C VAL A 147 1.95 -12.63 -15.77
N ARG A 148 1.59 -13.57 -16.65
CA ARG A 148 0.99 -14.86 -16.25
C ARG A 148 1.92 -15.73 -15.40
N SER A 149 3.22 -15.67 -15.66
CA SER A 149 4.21 -16.42 -14.87
C SER A 149 4.43 -15.83 -13.48
N VAL A 150 4.44 -14.50 -13.35
CA VAL A 150 4.75 -13.79 -12.10
C VAL A 150 3.52 -13.52 -11.24
N LEU A 151 2.35 -13.28 -11.86
CA LEU A 151 1.08 -12.96 -11.19
C LEU A 151 0.06 -14.09 -11.44
N PRO A 152 0.17 -15.21 -10.72
CA PRO A 152 -0.72 -16.35 -10.92
C PRO A 152 -2.11 -16.06 -10.36
N VAL A 153 -3.16 -16.28 -11.15
CA VAL A 153 -4.55 -16.05 -10.72
C VAL A 153 -5.11 -17.24 -9.93
N GLY A 154 -4.87 -18.48 -10.40
CA GLY A 154 -5.30 -19.69 -9.70
C GLY A 154 -6.82 -19.73 -9.46
N ARG A 155 -7.21 -19.99 -8.21
CA ARG A 155 -8.60 -19.97 -7.73
C ARG A 155 -8.88 -18.64 -7.02
N PRO A 156 -9.40 -17.61 -7.71
CA PRO A 156 -9.50 -16.27 -7.13
C PRO A 156 -10.71 -16.11 -6.19
N ARG A 157 -11.09 -17.14 -5.44
CA ARG A 157 -12.20 -17.09 -4.47
C ARG A 157 -11.67 -16.69 -3.11
N LEU A 158 -12.23 -15.62 -2.54
CA LEU A 158 -11.78 -15.01 -1.29
C LEU A 158 -12.82 -15.28 -0.19
N TYR A 159 -12.76 -16.45 0.45
CA TYR A 159 -13.61 -16.78 1.59
C TYR A 159 -13.16 -16.03 2.86
N PHE A 160 -11.88 -15.68 2.96
CA PHE A 160 -11.32 -14.86 4.02
C PHE A 160 -10.88 -13.52 3.46
N SER A 161 -11.20 -12.44 4.16
CA SER A 161 -11.22 -11.09 3.63
C SER A 161 -10.57 -10.09 4.59
N SER A 162 -10.10 -8.96 4.07
CA SER A 162 -9.59 -7.86 4.89
C SER A 162 -10.74 -7.07 5.53
N ALA A 163 -11.82 -6.88 4.77
CA ALA A 163 -13.05 -6.23 5.18
C ALA A 163 -13.89 -7.14 6.10
N PRO A 164 -14.82 -6.55 6.88
CA PRO A 164 -15.76 -7.32 7.69
C PRO A 164 -16.55 -8.32 6.85
N ALA A 165 -16.41 -9.61 7.18
CA ALA A 165 -17.14 -10.70 6.57
C ALA A 165 -17.93 -11.47 7.63
N PRO A 166 -19.28 -11.55 7.51
CA PRO A 166 -20.08 -12.35 8.41
C PRO A 166 -19.78 -13.85 8.20
N TYR A 167 -20.29 -14.69 9.10
CA TYR A 167 -20.16 -16.13 8.93
C TYR A 167 -20.80 -16.60 7.61
N ALA A 168 -20.29 -17.69 7.05
CA ALA A 168 -20.88 -18.36 5.89
C ALA A 168 -20.95 -19.86 6.17
N ILE A 169 -21.84 -20.56 5.47
CA ILE A 169 -21.96 -22.00 5.56
C ILE A 169 -21.74 -22.57 4.17
N ALA A 170 -20.64 -23.29 4.00
CA ALA A 170 -20.21 -23.79 2.72
C ALA A 170 -19.46 -25.13 2.88
N PRO A 171 -19.64 -26.10 1.98
CA PRO A 171 -20.66 -26.14 0.93
C PRO A 171 -22.07 -26.41 1.50
N SER A 172 -23.12 -26.11 0.73
CA SER A 172 -24.51 -26.45 1.05
C SER A 172 -25.23 -27.00 -0.19
N MET A 173 -26.51 -27.40 -0.10
CA MET A 173 -27.29 -27.75 -1.29
C MET A 173 -27.58 -26.53 -2.18
N VAL A 174 -27.48 -25.33 -1.63
CA VAL A 174 -27.58 -24.07 -2.39
C VAL A 174 -26.22 -23.81 -3.03
N ARG A 175 -26.23 -23.50 -4.33
CA ARG A 175 -25.03 -23.12 -5.07
C ARG A 175 -24.58 -21.71 -4.67
N GLU A 176 -23.28 -21.55 -4.49
CA GLU A 176 -22.65 -20.31 -4.07
C GLU A 176 -22.38 -19.43 -5.29
N PHE A 177 -22.65 -18.14 -5.20
CA PHE A 177 -22.45 -17.22 -6.31
C PHE A 177 -20.97 -16.88 -6.47
N ASP A 178 -20.42 -17.05 -7.68
CA ASP A 178 -19.04 -16.68 -8.02
C ASP A 178 -18.99 -15.31 -8.72
N TYR A 179 -19.57 -15.17 -9.91
CA TYR A 179 -19.55 -13.92 -10.67
C TYR A 179 -20.63 -13.90 -11.76
N PRO A 180 -21.02 -12.71 -12.25
CA PRO A 180 -21.91 -12.60 -13.39
C PRO A 180 -21.13 -12.75 -14.70
N ASP A 181 -21.66 -13.53 -15.64
CA ASP A 181 -21.18 -13.66 -17.00
C ASP A 181 -22.27 -13.23 -18.00
N GLY A 182 -22.21 -11.95 -18.40
CA GLY A 182 -23.31 -11.31 -19.12
C GLY A 182 -24.57 -11.26 -18.26
N ASP A 183 -25.63 -11.89 -18.77
CA ASP A 183 -26.92 -12.05 -18.09
C ASP A 183 -27.01 -13.35 -17.26
N LEU A 184 -26.02 -14.24 -17.41
CA LEU A 184 -25.94 -15.48 -16.64
C LEU A 184 -25.13 -15.27 -15.36
N ASN A 185 -25.40 -16.10 -14.37
CA ASN A 185 -24.65 -16.14 -13.12
C ASN A 185 -23.89 -17.47 -13.04
N ILE A 186 -22.59 -17.39 -12.77
CA ILE A 186 -21.76 -18.56 -12.52
C ILE A 186 -21.80 -18.85 -11.02
N TYR A 187 -21.94 -20.13 -10.71
CA TYR A 187 -22.01 -20.62 -9.34
C TYR A 187 -21.00 -21.73 -9.10
N SER A 188 -20.63 -21.90 -7.83
CA SER A 188 -19.70 -22.93 -7.37
C SER A 188 -20.16 -23.55 -6.05
N HIS A 189 -19.35 -24.48 -5.56
CA HIS A 189 -19.41 -25.00 -4.21
C HIS A 189 -18.03 -24.96 -3.60
N TYR A 190 -17.96 -24.59 -2.33
CA TYR A 190 -16.74 -24.65 -1.55
C TYR A 190 -16.23 -26.08 -1.45
N ASP A 191 -15.00 -26.29 -1.91
CA ASP A 191 -14.29 -27.56 -1.86
C ASP A 191 -13.12 -27.53 -0.85
N GLY A 192 -12.98 -26.44 -0.12
CA GLY A 192 -11.96 -26.27 0.91
C GLY A 192 -12.25 -27.02 2.20
N ARG A 193 -11.28 -27.00 3.11
CA ARG A 193 -11.34 -27.76 4.37
C ARG A 193 -11.60 -26.89 5.61
N ALA A 194 -11.72 -25.58 5.43
CA ALA A 194 -11.89 -24.65 6.54
C ALA A 194 -13.29 -24.73 7.16
N GLY A 195 -13.38 -24.36 8.43
CA GLY A 195 -14.65 -24.25 9.15
C GLY A 195 -15.00 -25.47 10.00
N ILE A 196 -15.98 -25.26 10.86
CA ILE A 196 -16.47 -26.24 11.83
C ILE A 196 -17.49 -27.13 11.13
N PRO A 197 -17.35 -28.47 11.12
CA PRO A 197 -18.33 -29.36 10.51
C PRO A 197 -19.74 -29.18 11.11
N LEU A 198 -20.76 -29.12 10.27
CA LEU A 198 -22.19 -29.08 10.62
C LEU A 198 -22.94 -30.33 10.14
N GLY A 199 -22.22 -31.44 9.99
CA GLY A 199 -22.78 -32.67 9.40
C GLY A 199 -23.80 -33.37 10.30
N SER A 200 -23.73 -33.19 11.61
CA SER A 200 -24.59 -33.86 12.59
C SER A 200 -25.48 -32.89 13.35
N LEU A 201 -26.65 -33.36 13.81
CA LEU A 201 -27.61 -32.56 14.57
C LEU A 201 -27.01 -31.92 15.85
N PRO A 202 -26.18 -32.61 16.65
CA PRO A 202 -25.54 -31.98 17.82
C PRO A 202 -24.63 -30.80 17.45
N LEU A 203 -23.84 -30.93 16.37
CA LEU A 203 -22.98 -29.84 15.90
C LEU A 203 -23.80 -28.68 15.33
N ARG A 204 -24.92 -28.97 14.66
CA ARG A 204 -25.88 -27.94 14.22
C ARG A 204 -26.52 -27.22 15.40
N LEU A 205 -26.89 -27.93 16.47
CA LEU A 205 -27.42 -27.34 17.69
C LEU A 205 -26.40 -26.42 18.37
N MET A 206 -25.15 -26.87 18.50
CA MET A 206 -24.06 -26.04 19.02
C MET A 206 -23.85 -24.78 18.17
N GLY A 207 -23.85 -24.92 16.84
CA GLY A 207 -23.78 -23.79 15.92
C GLY A 207 -24.97 -22.82 16.06
N ALA A 208 -26.18 -23.35 16.21
CA ALA A 208 -27.41 -22.59 16.39
C ALA A 208 -27.36 -21.76 17.68
N VAL A 209 -26.94 -22.36 18.79
CA VAL A 209 -26.77 -21.66 20.08
C VAL A 209 -25.66 -20.62 19.99
N TYR A 210 -24.50 -20.97 19.42
CA TYR A 210 -23.35 -20.07 19.32
C TYR A 210 -23.63 -18.83 18.45
N LEU A 211 -24.36 -18.98 17.35
CA LEU A 211 -24.73 -17.87 16.46
C LEU A 211 -26.05 -17.19 16.85
N ASN A 212 -26.77 -17.75 17.82
CA ASN A 212 -28.16 -17.41 18.11
C ASN A 212 -29.06 -17.49 16.87
N GLU A 213 -28.91 -18.57 16.10
CA GLU A 213 -29.56 -18.77 14.80
C GLU A 213 -30.28 -20.13 14.72
N PRO A 214 -31.58 -20.20 15.07
CA PRO A 214 -32.34 -21.45 15.10
C PRO A 214 -32.52 -22.06 13.70
N ARG A 215 -32.38 -21.27 12.62
CA ARG A 215 -32.52 -21.76 11.24
C ARG A 215 -31.51 -22.86 10.90
N LEU A 216 -30.36 -22.92 11.57
CA LEU A 216 -29.38 -24.00 11.41
C LEU A 216 -29.93 -25.41 11.69
N LEU A 217 -31.00 -25.52 12.49
CA LEU A 217 -31.65 -26.79 12.80
C LEU A 217 -32.76 -27.14 11.80
N ALA A 218 -33.51 -26.12 11.36
CA ALA A 218 -34.70 -26.29 10.53
C ALA A 218 -34.41 -26.23 9.03
N THR A 219 -33.26 -25.69 8.61
CA THR A 219 -32.96 -25.54 7.19
C THR A 219 -32.64 -26.88 6.53
N GLY A 220 -33.42 -27.22 5.50
CA GLY A 220 -33.16 -28.39 4.67
C GLY A 220 -31.87 -28.29 3.86
N SER A 221 -31.31 -27.08 3.66
CA SER A 221 -30.18 -26.80 2.76
C SER A 221 -28.81 -27.36 3.22
N LEU A 222 -28.70 -27.83 4.46
CA LEU A 222 -27.43 -28.29 5.03
C LEU A 222 -27.19 -29.78 4.78
N THR A 223 -25.99 -30.11 4.34
CA THR A 223 -25.56 -31.49 4.06
C THR A 223 -24.62 -32.01 5.15
N GLY A 224 -24.28 -33.30 5.10
CA GLY A 224 -23.23 -33.90 5.94
C GLY A 224 -21.84 -33.26 5.76
N ARG A 225 -21.61 -32.57 4.63
CA ARG A 225 -20.33 -31.92 4.29
C ARG A 225 -20.31 -30.42 4.64
N SER A 226 -21.43 -29.85 5.06
CA SER A 226 -21.53 -28.42 5.33
C SER A 226 -20.62 -27.99 6.47
N ARG A 227 -19.90 -26.88 6.28
CA ARG A 227 -19.00 -26.32 7.28
C ARG A 227 -19.39 -24.89 7.61
N LEU A 228 -19.32 -24.56 8.89
CA LEU A 228 -19.51 -23.21 9.39
C LEU A 228 -18.19 -22.45 9.36
N LEU A 229 -18.10 -21.48 8.46
CA LEU A 229 -16.98 -20.56 8.33
C LEU A 229 -17.23 -19.34 9.23
N ILE A 230 -16.52 -19.26 10.36
CA ILE A 230 -16.58 -18.12 11.29
C ILE A 230 -15.28 -17.33 11.30
N ARG A 231 -15.34 -16.07 11.77
CA ARG A 231 -14.19 -15.16 11.90
C ARG A 231 -13.41 -15.09 10.59
N ARG A 232 -14.15 -14.72 9.55
CA ARG A 232 -13.65 -14.69 8.16
C ARG A 232 -12.84 -13.44 7.86
N GLN A 233 -13.09 -12.35 8.60
CA GLN A 233 -12.21 -11.20 8.61
C GLN A 233 -10.86 -11.59 9.21
N VAL A 234 -9.77 -11.37 8.45
CA VAL A 234 -8.43 -11.86 8.81
C VAL A 234 -7.94 -11.27 10.14
N ASN A 235 -8.12 -9.98 10.38
CA ASN A 235 -7.76 -9.34 11.66
C ASN A 235 -8.51 -9.95 12.86
N GLN A 236 -9.83 -10.14 12.73
CA GLN A 236 -10.65 -10.71 13.79
C GLN A 236 -10.24 -12.16 14.09
N ARG A 237 -9.87 -12.91 13.06
CA ARG A 237 -9.36 -14.27 13.17
C ARG A 237 -8.05 -14.30 13.97
N LEU A 238 -7.07 -13.50 13.57
CA LEU A 238 -5.76 -13.43 14.22
C LEU A 238 -5.86 -12.93 15.65
N ALA A 239 -6.62 -11.86 15.91
CA ALA A 239 -6.84 -11.34 17.26
C ALA A 239 -7.51 -12.36 18.19
N ARG A 240 -8.35 -13.27 17.65
CA ARG A 240 -8.95 -14.34 18.46
C ARG A 240 -7.98 -15.49 18.71
N LEU A 241 -7.15 -15.85 17.74
CA LEU A 241 -6.15 -16.91 17.88
C LEU A 241 -5.01 -16.49 18.81
N LEU A 242 -4.62 -15.22 18.76
CA LEU A 242 -3.42 -14.68 19.40
C LEU A 242 -3.78 -13.40 20.15
N PRO A 243 -4.57 -13.47 21.23
CA PRO A 243 -5.05 -12.28 21.95
C PRO A 243 -3.94 -11.48 22.63
N PHE A 244 -2.76 -12.07 22.78
CA PHE A 244 -1.56 -11.44 23.34
C PHE A 244 -0.72 -10.68 22.31
N LEU A 245 -1.05 -10.78 21.02
CA LEU A 245 -0.45 -9.97 19.94
C LEU A 245 -1.45 -8.95 19.43
N ARG A 246 -0.97 -7.74 19.17
CA ARG A 246 -1.74 -6.72 18.46
C ARG A 246 -1.44 -6.84 16.98
N PHE A 247 -2.44 -6.82 16.11
CA PHE A 247 -2.23 -6.91 14.66
C PHE A 247 -2.36 -5.56 13.96
N GLU A 248 -1.63 -5.40 12.86
CA GLU A 248 -1.78 -4.27 11.94
C GLU A 248 -3.21 -4.21 11.39
N SER A 249 -3.74 -3.00 11.31
CA SER A 249 -5.13 -2.73 10.95
C SER A 249 -5.49 -3.08 9.51
N GLN A 250 -4.52 -3.01 8.58
CA GLN A 250 -4.73 -3.20 7.16
C GLN A 250 -3.90 -4.39 6.64
N PRO A 251 -4.52 -5.55 6.39
CA PRO A 251 -3.89 -6.60 5.62
C PRO A 251 -3.63 -6.16 4.19
N TYR A 252 -2.57 -6.70 3.59
CA TYR A 252 -2.33 -6.59 2.16
C TYR A 252 -2.37 -7.96 1.49
N LEU A 253 -2.98 -8.02 0.32
CA LEU A 253 -3.07 -9.24 -0.50
C LEU A 253 -1.79 -9.39 -1.31
N VAL A 254 -1.27 -10.62 -1.38
CA VAL A 254 -0.14 -11.00 -2.23
C VAL A 254 -0.57 -12.17 -3.10
N THR A 255 -0.11 -12.18 -4.36
CA THR A 255 -0.41 -13.25 -5.30
C THR A 255 0.88 -13.94 -5.76
N VAL A 256 1.14 -15.14 -5.25
CA VAL A 256 2.40 -15.87 -5.50
C VAL A 256 2.17 -17.35 -5.73
N ARG A 257 3.02 -17.94 -6.56
CA ARG A 257 3.07 -19.39 -6.76
C ARG A 257 4.06 -19.98 -5.77
N ILE A 258 3.55 -20.64 -4.74
CA ILE A 258 4.38 -21.38 -3.79
C ILE A 258 4.47 -22.81 -4.28
N SER A 259 5.62 -23.16 -4.85
CA SER A 259 5.92 -24.53 -5.27
C SER A 259 6.69 -25.25 -4.18
N ASN A 260 6.57 -26.58 -4.12
CA ASN A 260 7.43 -27.43 -3.29
C ASN A 260 7.34 -27.20 -1.77
N ASN A 261 6.20 -26.74 -1.26
CA ASN A 261 5.93 -26.70 0.18
C ASN A 261 4.59 -27.39 0.48
N PRO A 262 4.58 -28.54 1.19
CA PRO A 262 3.36 -29.30 1.45
C PRO A 262 2.36 -28.57 2.35
N SER A 263 2.81 -27.53 3.07
CA SER A 263 1.92 -26.71 3.90
C SER A 263 0.98 -25.85 3.07
N TYR A 264 1.34 -25.53 1.83
CA TYR A 264 0.62 -24.62 0.93
C TYR A 264 -0.03 -25.41 -0.23
N ALA A 265 -1.27 -25.09 -0.55
CA ALA A 265 -1.94 -25.73 -1.69
C ALA A 265 -1.36 -25.20 -3.01
N SER A 266 -1.05 -26.11 -3.94
CA SER A 266 -0.34 -25.79 -5.19
C SER A 266 -1.13 -24.91 -6.16
N ASP A 267 -2.47 -24.92 -6.05
CA ASP A 267 -3.41 -24.15 -6.86
C ASP A 267 -3.94 -22.91 -6.17
N GLN A 268 -3.54 -22.68 -4.92
CA GLN A 268 -3.83 -21.48 -4.16
C GLN A 268 -2.66 -20.51 -4.20
N HIS A 269 -2.97 -19.26 -4.56
CA HIS A 269 -1.96 -18.25 -4.82
C HIS A 269 -2.20 -16.94 -4.07
N GLN A 270 -3.40 -16.74 -3.50
CA GLN A 270 -3.78 -15.52 -2.83
C GLN A 270 -3.60 -15.64 -1.31
N TYR A 271 -2.68 -14.86 -0.77
CA TYR A 271 -2.34 -14.86 0.65
C TYR A 271 -2.44 -13.44 1.22
N TRP A 272 -3.11 -13.31 2.36
CA TRP A 272 -3.12 -12.10 3.15
C TRP A 272 -1.89 -12.06 4.04
N MET A 273 -1.12 -10.98 3.98
CA MET A 273 0.01 -10.74 4.86
C MET A 273 -0.33 -9.65 5.87
N LEU A 274 0.03 -9.90 7.13
CA LEU A 274 -0.20 -9.00 8.24
C LEU A 274 0.96 -9.02 9.24
N ASP A 275 0.99 -7.95 10.02
CA ASP A 275 2.00 -7.68 11.00
C ASP A 275 1.48 -7.89 12.42
N GLY A 276 2.20 -8.68 13.21
CA GLY A 276 1.92 -8.94 14.62
C GLY A 276 2.91 -8.19 15.51
N PHE A 277 2.37 -7.47 16.49
CA PHE A 277 3.11 -6.61 17.41
C PHE A 277 3.02 -7.09 18.85
N THR A 278 4.17 -7.04 19.53
CA THR A 278 4.27 -7.13 20.99
C THR A 278 4.24 -5.71 21.56
N THR A 279 3.38 -5.50 22.56
CA THR A 279 3.17 -4.17 23.15
C THR A 279 3.20 -4.22 24.66
N SER A 280 3.78 -3.19 25.30
CA SER A 280 3.71 -3.01 26.74
C SER A 280 3.64 -1.53 27.10
N THR A 281 2.98 -1.22 28.21
CA THR A 281 2.86 0.11 28.80
C THR A 281 3.87 0.34 29.94
N SER A 282 4.67 -0.65 30.32
CA SER A 282 5.51 -0.63 31.53
C SER A 282 7.02 -0.71 31.27
N TYR A 283 7.48 -0.40 30.06
CA TYR A 283 8.92 -0.43 29.77
C TYR A 283 9.65 0.73 30.48
N PRO A 284 10.73 0.46 31.23
CA PRO A 284 11.45 1.49 31.97
C PRO A 284 12.22 2.42 31.03
N TYR A 285 12.40 3.68 31.43
CA TYR A 285 13.15 4.70 30.68
C TYR A 285 12.70 4.91 29.22
N SER A 286 11.44 4.61 28.91
CA SER A 286 10.87 4.88 27.59
C SER A 286 9.86 6.02 27.65
N ASP A 287 9.89 6.83 26.60
CA ASP A 287 8.87 7.83 26.34
C ASP A 287 7.59 7.18 25.80
N ALA A 288 6.45 7.50 26.42
CA ALA A 288 5.18 6.92 26.02
C ALA A 288 4.65 7.62 24.75
N ASN A 289 4.03 6.84 23.86
CA ASN A 289 3.25 7.44 22.78
C ASN A 289 1.91 8.00 23.31
N LYS A 290 1.13 8.66 22.44
CA LYS A 290 -0.18 9.22 22.80
C LYS A 290 -1.17 8.19 23.38
N ALA A 291 -0.97 6.90 23.09
CA ALA A 291 -1.78 5.80 23.60
C ALA A 291 -1.20 5.16 24.88
N GLY A 292 -0.16 5.74 25.49
CA GLY A 292 0.49 5.21 26.70
C GLY A 292 1.40 4.00 26.45
N ILE A 293 1.61 3.61 25.19
CA ILE A 293 2.46 2.47 24.83
C ILE A 293 3.92 2.90 24.94
N ARG A 294 4.70 2.07 25.64
CA ARG A 294 6.11 2.27 25.98
C ARG A 294 7.03 1.28 25.27
N TYR A 295 6.47 0.13 24.87
CA TYR A 295 7.13 -0.90 24.09
C TYR A 295 6.28 -1.24 22.88
N PHE A 296 6.88 -1.20 21.69
CA PHE A 296 6.21 -1.55 20.44
C PHE A 296 7.22 -2.19 19.48
N ARG A 297 7.09 -3.50 19.27
CA ARG A 297 7.96 -4.27 18.36
C ARG A 297 7.10 -5.11 17.42
N ASN A 298 7.65 -5.40 16.24
CA ASN A 298 7.03 -6.26 15.23
C ASN A 298 7.83 -7.56 15.09
N PRO A 299 7.63 -8.54 15.98
CA PRO A 299 8.42 -9.76 15.93
C PRO A 299 7.74 -10.90 15.17
N VAL A 300 6.51 -10.70 14.67
CA VAL A 300 5.73 -11.74 13.97
C VAL A 300 5.18 -11.25 12.64
N LYS A 301 5.35 -12.05 11.60
CA LYS A 301 4.67 -11.95 10.31
C LYS A 301 3.61 -13.03 10.20
N ALA A 302 2.36 -12.65 10.01
CA ALA A 302 1.26 -13.58 9.81
C ALA A 302 0.92 -13.68 8.32
N VAL A 303 0.73 -14.91 7.85
CA VAL A 303 0.22 -15.21 6.52
C VAL A 303 -1.11 -15.96 6.67
N VAL A 304 -2.14 -15.53 5.95
CA VAL A 304 -3.46 -16.14 5.99
C VAL A 304 -3.92 -16.48 4.59
N ASP A 305 -4.27 -17.75 4.38
CA ASP A 305 -4.82 -18.24 3.12
C ASP A 305 -6.17 -17.57 2.84
N ALA A 306 -6.34 -16.92 1.68
CA ALA A 306 -7.59 -16.23 1.35
C ALA A 306 -8.77 -17.17 1.07
N TYR A 307 -8.52 -18.46 0.81
CA TYR A 307 -9.50 -19.49 0.52
C TYR A 307 -9.84 -20.33 1.76
N ASP A 308 -8.83 -20.91 2.41
CA ASP A 308 -9.03 -21.82 3.55
C ASP A 308 -8.78 -21.17 4.92
N GLY A 309 -8.28 -19.94 4.97
CA GLY A 309 -8.05 -19.23 6.23
C GLY A 309 -7.05 -19.92 7.17
N LYS A 310 -6.22 -20.82 6.62
CA LYS A 310 -5.08 -21.40 7.33
C LYS A 310 -4.11 -20.26 7.65
N VAL A 311 -3.55 -20.29 8.85
CA VAL A 311 -2.68 -19.24 9.38
C VAL A 311 -1.29 -19.81 9.59
N TRP A 312 -0.27 -19.07 9.13
CA TRP A 312 1.12 -19.31 9.43
C TRP A 312 1.70 -18.09 10.13
N LEU A 313 2.53 -18.31 11.15
CA LEU A 313 3.11 -17.26 11.96
C LEU A 313 4.62 -17.41 11.93
N TYR A 314 5.30 -16.43 11.35
CA TYR A 314 6.75 -16.44 11.17
C TYR A 314 7.41 -15.41 12.07
N VAL A 315 8.51 -15.79 12.73
CA VAL A 315 9.22 -14.92 13.67
C VAL A 315 10.25 -14.07 12.95
N SER A 316 9.96 -12.77 12.78
CA SER A 316 10.84 -11.79 12.14
C SER A 316 11.92 -11.23 13.07
N ASP A 317 11.63 -11.09 14.37
CA ASP A 317 12.58 -10.62 15.38
C ASP A 317 12.69 -11.65 16.53
N PRO A 318 13.61 -12.62 16.45
CA PRO A 318 13.79 -13.64 17.48
C PRO A 318 14.40 -13.08 18.78
N SER A 319 14.85 -11.82 18.79
CA SER A 319 15.42 -11.17 19.97
C SER A 319 14.36 -10.57 20.90
N ASP A 320 13.09 -10.50 20.48
CA ASP A 320 12.00 -9.92 21.24
C ASP A 320 11.69 -10.74 22.52
N PRO A 321 11.88 -10.19 23.74
CA PRO A 321 11.69 -10.94 24.99
C PRO A 321 10.24 -11.37 25.24
N ILE A 322 9.26 -10.59 24.80
CA ILE A 322 7.84 -10.90 25.00
C ILE A 322 7.47 -12.10 24.11
N LEU A 323 7.85 -12.06 22.84
CA LEU A 323 7.62 -13.16 21.90
C LEU A 323 8.34 -14.43 22.34
N ARG A 324 9.61 -14.34 22.79
CA ARG A 324 10.35 -15.51 23.28
C ARG A 324 9.64 -16.23 24.42
N THR A 325 8.91 -15.50 25.26
CA THR A 325 8.10 -16.09 26.33
C THR A 325 6.91 -16.87 25.75
N TRP A 326 6.21 -16.29 24.78
CA TRP A 326 5.11 -16.96 24.09
C TRP A 326 5.55 -18.16 23.24
N GLN A 327 6.73 -18.10 22.61
CA GLN A 327 7.30 -19.23 21.88
C GLN A 327 7.60 -20.42 22.81
N ARG A 328 8.00 -20.17 24.07
CA ARG A 328 8.19 -21.25 25.06
C ARG A 328 6.85 -21.86 25.49
N ALA A 329 5.80 -21.04 25.62
CA ALA A 329 4.47 -21.51 26.00
C ALA A 329 3.76 -22.26 24.86
N PHE A 330 4.02 -21.86 23.60
CA PHE A 330 3.38 -22.41 22.40
C PHE A 330 4.42 -22.69 21.30
N PRO A 331 5.23 -23.75 21.44
CA PRO A 331 6.34 -24.03 20.52
C PRO A 331 5.88 -24.32 19.08
N ASP A 332 4.73 -25.00 18.92
CA ASP A 332 4.21 -25.39 17.61
C ASP A 332 3.50 -24.25 16.86
N LEU A 333 3.29 -23.10 17.52
CA LEU A 333 2.52 -21.99 16.97
C LEU A 333 3.35 -21.09 16.05
N PHE A 334 4.66 -21.01 16.29
CA PHE A 334 5.56 -20.06 15.62
C PHE A 334 6.64 -20.78 14.83
N GLU A 335 6.78 -20.41 13.56
CA GLU A 335 7.82 -20.90 12.67
C GLU A 335 8.96 -19.86 12.53
N PRO A 336 10.21 -20.29 12.32
CA PRO A 336 11.29 -19.35 12.03
C PRO A 336 11.06 -18.66 10.68
N LEU A 337 11.51 -17.41 10.52
CA LEU A 337 11.37 -16.68 9.24
C LEU A 337 11.98 -17.44 8.05
N SER A 338 13.02 -18.24 8.27
CA SER A 338 13.65 -19.07 7.24
C SER A 338 12.73 -20.16 6.67
N ALA A 339 11.68 -20.56 7.40
CA ALA A 339 10.66 -21.50 6.91
C ALA A 339 9.66 -20.83 5.96
N MET A 340 9.55 -19.49 5.98
CA MET A 340 8.69 -18.76 5.06
C MET A 340 9.18 -18.99 3.62
N PRO A 341 8.30 -19.36 2.67
CA PRO A 341 8.66 -19.47 1.25
C PRO A 341 9.31 -18.18 0.72
N ARG A 342 10.35 -18.31 -0.12
CA ARG A 342 11.11 -17.16 -0.65
C ARG A 342 10.22 -16.19 -1.43
N GLU A 343 9.21 -16.73 -2.10
CA GLU A 343 8.20 -15.98 -2.83
C GLU A 343 7.44 -15.05 -1.89
N LEU A 344 7.01 -15.52 -0.71
CA LEU A 344 6.36 -14.68 0.31
C LEU A 344 7.33 -13.71 0.98
N GLN A 345 8.57 -14.14 1.24
CA GLN A 345 9.61 -13.25 1.82
C GLN A 345 9.87 -12.04 0.92
N ALA A 346 9.86 -12.22 -0.41
CA ALA A 346 10.02 -11.14 -1.38
C ALA A 346 8.89 -10.09 -1.31
N HIS A 347 7.76 -10.39 -0.66
CA HIS A 347 6.62 -9.49 -0.47
C HIS A 347 6.50 -8.94 0.96
N MET A 348 7.49 -9.17 1.83
CA MET A 348 7.52 -8.55 3.16
C MET A 348 7.64 -7.03 3.06
N GLN A 349 6.91 -6.34 3.93
CA GLN A 349 6.92 -4.88 4.04
C GLN A 349 7.16 -4.48 5.51
N VAL A 350 7.77 -3.34 5.77
CA VAL A 350 7.82 -2.75 7.11
C VAL A 350 6.46 -2.12 7.39
N PRO A 351 5.80 -2.46 8.51
CA PRO A 351 4.46 -1.95 8.78
C PRO A 351 4.48 -0.42 8.99
N PRO A 352 3.56 0.32 8.32
CA PRO A 352 3.45 1.76 8.49
C PRO A 352 3.28 2.21 9.94
N SER A 353 2.50 1.47 10.75
CA SER A 353 2.28 1.84 12.16
C SER A 353 3.56 1.85 12.99
N GLN A 354 4.42 0.84 12.83
CA GLN A 354 5.70 0.79 13.53
C GLN A 354 6.62 1.91 13.07
N PHE A 355 6.69 2.12 11.76
CA PHE A 355 7.52 3.15 11.17
C PHE A 355 7.08 4.55 11.59
N SER A 356 5.78 4.84 11.62
CA SER A 356 5.23 6.09 12.14
C SER A 356 5.60 6.32 13.60
N ILE A 357 5.47 5.31 14.47
CA ILE A 357 5.87 5.45 15.89
C ILE A 357 7.37 5.72 16.02
N GLN A 358 8.21 5.04 15.23
CA GLN A 358 9.65 5.26 15.22
C GLN A 358 10.00 6.67 14.75
N ALA A 359 9.36 7.14 13.67
CA ALA A 359 9.52 8.49 13.15
C ALA A 359 9.07 9.55 14.17
N GLU A 360 7.94 9.34 14.85
CA GLU A 360 7.45 10.24 15.89
C GLU A 360 8.44 10.40 17.05
N ARG A 361 9.11 9.32 17.48
CA ARG A 361 10.15 9.42 18.52
C ARG A 361 11.37 10.17 17.99
N LEU A 362 11.74 9.92 16.74
CA LEU A 362 12.89 10.56 16.10
C LEU A 362 12.73 12.09 16.00
N LEU A 363 11.51 12.62 16.00
CA LEU A 363 11.26 14.07 15.98
C LEU A 363 11.96 14.85 17.10
N ARG A 364 12.23 14.20 18.24
CA ARG A 364 12.95 14.80 19.39
C ARG A 364 14.24 14.08 19.72
N TYR A 365 14.24 12.75 19.68
CA TYR A 365 15.37 11.93 20.15
C TYR A 365 16.50 11.75 19.13
N HIS A 366 16.45 12.44 17.98
CA HIS A 366 17.62 12.53 17.10
C HIS A 366 18.69 13.48 17.66
N VAL A 367 18.32 14.37 18.58
CA VAL A 367 19.25 15.29 19.27
C VAL A 367 19.91 14.55 20.43
N THR A 368 21.23 14.38 20.35
CA THR A 368 22.03 13.73 21.39
C THR A 368 22.70 14.72 22.34
N ASP A 369 22.85 15.98 21.94
CA ASP A 369 23.37 17.03 22.82
C ASP A 369 22.33 17.45 23.87
N VAL A 370 22.72 17.39 25.14
CA VAL A 370 21.82 17.62 26.28
C VAL A 370 21.29 19.05 26.29
N ARG A 371 22.12 20.04 25.94
CA ARG A 371 21.74 21.45 25.99
C ARG A 371 20.76 21.78 24.87
N THR A 372 21.05 21.33 23.65
CA THR A 372 20.13 21.47 22.50
C THR A 372 18.81 20.75 22.76
N PHE A 373 18.85 19.57 23.36
CA PHE A 373 17.64 18.81 23.70
C PHE A 373 16.78 19.54 24.76
N TYR A 374 17.41 20.04 25.84
CA TYR A 374 16.71 20.75 26.91
C TYR A 374 16.09 22.07 26.44
N ASN A 375 16.81 22.81 25.60
CA ASN A 375 16.32 24.07 25.03
C ASN A 375 15.20 23.87 24.00
N GLY A 376 15.14 22.69 23.36
CA GLY A 376 14.20 22.42 22.28
C GLY A 376 14.55 23.13 20.97
N ASP A 377 15.83 23.41 20.73
CA ASP A 377 16.29 24.20 19.58
C ASP A 377 16.24 23.43 18.25
N ASP A 378 16.35 22.10 18.26
CA ASP A 378 16.31 21.21 17.08
C ASP A 378 15.18 20.17 17.22
N VAL A 379 13.94 20.64 17.29
CA VAL A 379 12.74 19.77 17.29
C VAL A 379 12.16 19.71 15.88
N TRP A 380 11.85 18.50 15.40
CA TRP A 380 11.22 18.29 14.10
C TRP A 380 9.71 18.07 14.21
N SER A 381 9.04 18.15 13.06
CA SER A 381 7.65 17.80 12.83
C SER A 381 7.50 17.01 11.53
N ILE A 382 6.41 16.25 11.45
CA ILE A 382 5.96 15.68 10.17
C ILE A 382 5.35 16.82 9.35
N PRO A 383 5.80 17.07 8.11
CA PRO A 383 5.26 18.14 7.29
C PRO A 383 3.82 17.85 6.90
N LEU A 384 3.10 18.90 6.51
CA LEU A 384 1.77 18.78 5.93
C LEU A 384 1.85 18.68 4.39
N GLU A 385 0.84 18.12 3.76
CA GLU A 385 0.63 18.11 2.31
C GLU A 385 -0.85 18.35 1.98
N ILE A 386 -1.13 18.83 0.77
CA ILE A 386 -2.48 18.89 0.22
C ILE A 386 -2.78 17.53 -0.40
N TYR A 387 -3.77 16.82 0.15
CA TYR A 387 -4.21 15.52 -0.37
C TYR A 387 -5.72 15.51 -0.55
N GLY A 388 -6.18 15.25 -1.77
CA GLY A 388 -7.56 15.52 -2.16
C GLY A 388 -7.87 17.01 -2.06
N ASP A 389 -8.69 17.39 -1.08
CA ASP A 389 -9.11 18.78 -0.82
C ASP A 389 -8.67 19.26 0.57
N SER A 390 -7.84 18.49 1.28
CA SER A 390 -7.54 18.72 2.70
C SER A 390 -6.04 18.77 2.96
N ASN A 391 -5.66 19.67 3.87
CA ASN A 391 -4.30 19.76 4.37
C ASN A 391 -4.10 18.72 5.49
N VAL A 392 -3.28 17.71 5.24
CA VAL A 392 -3.08 16.56 6.14
C VAL A 392 -1.60 16.32 6.42
N PRO A 393 -1.23 15.73 7.57
CA PRO A 393 0.15 15.28 7.78
C PRO A 393 0.55 14.24 6.75
N VAL A 394 1.76 14.37 6.19
CA VAL A 394 2.32 13.40 5.26
C VAL A 394 2.35 12.03 5.93
N ARG A 395 1.78 11.03 5.25
CA ARG A 395 1.83 9.64 5.71
C ARG A 395 3.03 8.93 5.09
N PRO A 396 3.63 7.95 5.79
CA PRO A 396 4.65 7.11 5.18
C PRO A 396 4.16 6.47 3.89
N TYR A 397 4.92 6.60 2.82
CA TYR A 397 4.54 6.07 1.51
C TYR A 397 5.60 5.11 0.95
N HIS A 398 5.11 4.08 0.27
CA HIS A 398 5.95 3.06 -0.35
C HIS A 398 6.46 3.54 -1.71
N VAL A 399 7.78 3.52 -1.90
CA VAL A 399 8.47 3.94 -3.12
C VAL A 399 9.65 3.04 -3.43
N THR A 400 9.99 2.92 -4.71
CA THR A 400 11.15 2.16 -5.17
C THR A 400 12.14 3.18 -5.66
N LEU A 401 13.23 3.33 -4.92
CA LEU A 401 14.24 4.35 -5.20
C LEU A 401 15.62 3.77 -4.99
N GLN A 402 16.59 4.36 -5.68
CA GLN A 402 18.00 4.14 -5.39
C GLN A 402 18.37 4.96 -4.16
N LEU A 403 18.61 4.28 -3.05
CA LEU A 403 19.07 4.95 -1.83
C LEU A 403 20.45 5.57 -2.08
N PRO A 404 20.76 6.72 -1.45
CA PRO A 404 22.06 7.35 -1.55
C PRO A 404 23.20 6.36 -1.27
N GLY A 405 24.17 6.26 -2.17
CA GLY A 405 25.29 5.32 -2.09
C GLY A 405 24.95 3.85 -2.43
N GLN A 406 23.72 3.56 -2.88
CA GLN A 406 23.33 2.28 -3.44
C GLN A 406 23.21 2.39 -4.96
N THR A 407 23.63 1.34 -5.67
CA THR A 407 23.50 1.26 -7.13
C THR A 407 22.17 0.65 -7.56
N LYS A 408 21.55 -0.13 -6.67
CA LYS A 408 20.31 -0.86 -6.93
C LYS A 408 19.11 -0.11 -6.36
N PRO A 409 17.99 -0.03 -7.10
CA PRO A 409 16.73 0.45 -6.54
C PRO A 409 16.21 -0.55 -5.51
N GLU A 410 15.62 -0.03 -4.44
CA GLU A 410 15.08 -0.82 -3.34
C GLU A 410 13.68 -0.34 -3.00
N PHE A 411 12.80 -1.27 -2.63
CA PHE A 411 11.49 -0.93 -2.11
C PHE A 411 11.62 -0.45 -0.66
N VAL A 412 11.20 0.79 -0.41
CA VAL A 412 11.31 1.43 0.90
C VAL A 412 10.01 2.11 1.29
N LEU A 413 9.81 2.26 2.59
CA LEU A 413 8.79 3.12 3.17
C LEU A 413 9.47 4.44 3.57
N LEU A 414 9.05 5.57 2.99
CA LEU A 414 9.71 6.86 3.15
C LEU A 414 8.80 7.87 3.85
N LEU A 415 9.40 8.73 4.70
CA LEU A 415 8.72 9.87 5.33
C LEU A 415 9.67 11.09 5.44
N PRO A 416 9.31 12.26 4.89
CA PRO A 416 10.07 13.50 5.07
C PRO A 416 9.84 14.15 6.44
N PHE A 417 10.79 15.01 6.85
CA PHE A 417 10.72 15.81 8.08
C PHE A 417 10.93 17.30 7.82
N SER A 418 10.27 18.14 8.63
CA SER A 418 10.49 19.58 8.71
C SER A 418 10.85 20.00 10.13
N PRO A 419 11.49 21.16 10.37
CA PRO A 419 11.61 21.72 11.70
C PRO A 419 10.22 22.07 12.25
N LEU A 420 10.08 22.03 13.58
CA LEU A 420 8.87 22.48 14.25
C LEU A 420 8.58 23.96 13.89
N LYS A 421 7.33 24.25 13.48
CA LYS A 421 6.85 25.57 13.04
C LYS A 421 7.51 26.12 11.75
N ARG A 422 8.29 25.30 11.03
CA ARG A 422 8.79 25.67 9.70
C ARG A 422 8.37 24.63 8.67
N SER A 423 8.21 25.08 7.44
CA SER A 423 7.75 24.22 6.35
C SER A 423 8.89 23.77 5.42
N ASN A 424 10.15 24.14 5.71
CA ASN A 424 11.32 23.65 4.97
C ASN A 424 11.69 22.22 5.39
N MET A 425 12.33 21.47 4.51
CA MET A 425 12.74 20.10 4.77
C MET A 425 14.10 20.04 5.47
N VAL A 426 14.22 19.21 6.50
CA VAL A 426 15.50 18.93 7.21
C VAL A 426 16.05 17.53 6.94
N GLY A 427 15.23 16.66 6.35
CA GLY A 427 15.64 15.30 6.07
C GLY A 427 14.46 14.40 5.73
N TRP A 428 14.76 13.11 5.62
CA TRP A 428 13.77 12.06 5.50
C TRP A 428 14.27 10.78 6.15
N LEU A 429 13.33 9.94 6.59
CA LEU A 429 13.58 8.59 7.07
C LEU A 429 13.10 7.60 6.01
N ALA A 430 13.89 6.57 5.74
CA ALA A 430 13.47 5.43 4.92
C ALA A 430 13.64 4.12 5.70
N ALA A 431 12.62 3.27 5.67
CA ALA A 431 12.72 1.88 6.11
C ALA A 431 12.84 0.95 4.89
N ARG A 432 13.84 0.08 4.94
CA ARG A 432 14.16 -0.87 3.87
C ARG A 432 13.26 -2.10 3.95
N ASN A 433 12.56 -2.43 2.86
CA ASN A 433 11.62 -3.56 2.81
C ASN A 433 12.22 -4.82 2.16
N ASP A 434 13.34 -4.71 1.46
CA ASP A 434 13.92 -5.84 0.73
C ASP A 434 15.04 -6.52 1.53
N GLN A 435 15.15 -7.83 1.37
CA GLN A 435 16.24 -8.63 1.95
C GLN A 435 17.58 -8.32 1.25
N PRO A 436 18.72 -8.38 1.96
CA PRO A 436 18.91 -8.77 3.36
C PRO A 436 18.74 -7.63 4.39
N HIS A 437 18.27 -6.45 3.95
CA HIS A 437 18.28 -5.23 4.77
C HIS A 437 16.93 -4.90 5.40
N TYR A 438 16.00 -5.86 5.37
CA TYR A 438 14.65 -5.72 5.89
C TYR A 438 14.63 -5.10 7.30
N GLY A 439 13.86 -4.02 7.48
CA GLY A 439 13.68 -3.35 8.77
C GLY A 439 14.82 -2.42 9.21
N GLN A 440 15.86 -2.25 8.38
CA GLN A 440 16.88 -1.23 8.61
C GLN A 440 16.33 0.16 8.31
N LEU A 441 16.62 1.11 9.20
CA LEU A 441 16.22 2.51 9.08
C LEU A 441 17.40 3.34 8.60
N GLN A 442 17.20 4.13 7.55
CA GLN A 442 18.17 5.09 7.03
C GLN A 442 17.60 6.50 7.20
N LEU A 443 18.25 7.29 8.07
CA LEU A 443 17.95 8.70 8.26
C LEU A 443 18.90 9.52 7.38
N VAL A 444 18.33 10.34 6.50
CA VAL A 444 19.09 11.32 5.73
C VAL A 444 18.79 12.70 6.26
N ARG A 445 19.83 13.44 6.63
CA ARG A 445 19.75 14.83 7.09
C ARG A 445 20.31 15.77 6.06
N PHE A 446 19.71 16.95 5.98
CA PHE A 446 20.12 18.04 5.13
C PHE A 446 20.74 19.17 5.96
N PRO A 447 21.67 19.95 5.38
CA PRO A 447 22.28 21.07 6.08
C PRO A 447 21.24 22.15 6.38
N GLN A 448 21.23 22.65 7.63
CA GLN A 448 20.31 23.70 8.07
C GLN A 448 20.52 25.05 7.35
N GLN A 449 21.69 25.26 6.74
CA GLN A 449 22.06 26.48 6.03
C GLN A 449 21.33 26.64 4.69
N ARG A 450 20.74 25.56 4.14
CA ARG A 450 20.06 25.57 2.85
C ARG A 450 18.55 25.37 3.01
N LEU A 451 17.77 26.27 2.42
CA LEU A 451 16.31 26.20 2.43
C LEU A 451 15.82 25.22 1.37
N LEU A 452 15.75 23.93 1.71
CA LEU A 452 15.05 22.94 0.91
C LEU A 452 13.55 23.03 1.18
N LEU A 453 12.74 23.10 0.13
CA LEU A 453 11.29 23.22 0.27
C LEU A 453 10.71 21.93 0.85
N GLY A 454 9.87 22.02 1.87
CA GLY A 454 9.11 20.86 2.34
C GLY A 454 7.85 20.62 1.49
N PRO A 455 7.18 19.47 1.67
CA PRO A 455 5.96 19.11 0.94
C PRO A 455 4.90 20.23 0.92
N GLN A 456 4.60 20.80 2.10
CA GLN A 456 3.64 21.90 2.23
C GLN A 456 3.99 23.13 1.37
N GLN A 457 5.27 23.51 1.33
CA GLN A 457 5.70 24.67 0.54
C GLN A 457 5.61 24.37 -0.95
N VAL A 458 5.98 23.15 -1.36
CA VAL A 458 5.89 22.73 -2.75
C VAL A 458 4.44 22.73 -3.22
N SER A 459 3.51 22.14 -2.48
CA SER A 459 2.08 22.17 -2.82
C SER A 459 1.54 23.60 -2.92
N ALA A 460 1.90 24.48 -1.97
CA ALA A 460 1.48 25.88 -2.01
C ALA A 460 2.07 26.64 -3.23
N LEU A 461 3.33 26.38 -3.60
CA LEU A 461 3.95 27.01 -4.76
C LEU A 461 3.37 26.48 -6.08
N ILE A 462 2.96 25.21 -6.13
CA ILE A 462 2.22 24.65 -7.27
C ILE A 462 0.89 25.40 -7.47
N GLU A 463 0.15 25.68 -6.39
CA GLU A 463 -1.10 26.43 -6.45
C GLU A 463 -0.92 27.93 -6.76
N GLN A 464 0.25 28.48 -6.46
CA GLN A 464 0.61 29.88 -6.73
C GLN A 464 1.19 30.10 -8.14
N ASP A 465 1.68 29.05 -8.80
CA ASP A 465 2.18 29.16 -10.17
C ASP A 465 1.05 29.66 -11.10
N PRO A 466 1.22 30.79 -11.82
CA PRO A 466 0.13 31.39 -12.58
C PRO A 466 -0.47 30.48 -13.65
N VAL A 467 0.37 29.64 -14.30
CA VAL A 467 -0.07 28.76 -15.39
C VAL A 467 -0.84 27.57 -14.81
N ILE A 468 -0.31 26.97 -13.73
CA ILE A 468 -0.95 25.84 -13.06
C ILE A 468 -2.25 26.29 -12.38
N SER A 469 -2.21 27.38 -11.62
CA SER A 469 -3.35 27.93 -10.88
C SER A 469 -4.52 28.28 -11.81
N TYR A 470 -4.23 28.91 -12.95
CA TYR A 470 -5.24 29.21 -13.97
C TYR A 470 -5.92 27.92 -14.47
N GLN A 471 -5.14 26.89 -14.75
CA GLN A 471 -5.66 25.60 -15.21
C GLN A 471 -6.48 24.89 -14.11
N PHE A 472 -6.04 24.94 -12.86
CA PHE A 472 -6.76 24.37 -11.72
C PHE A 472 -8.11 25.07 -11.51
N GLY A 473 -8.15 26.40 -11.62
CA GLY A 473 -9.39 27.18 -11.55
C GLY A 473 -10.38 26.88 -12.70
N LEU A 474 -9.89 26.43 -13.86
CA LEU A 474 -10.74 25.93 -14.94
C LEU A 474 -11.31 24.53 -14.65
N TRP A 475 -10.51 23.66 -14.04
CA TRP A 475 -10.87 22.27 -13.76
C TRP A 475 -11.70 22.08 -12.49
N ASN A 476 -11.65 23.02 -11.56
CA ASN A 476 -12.43 22.97 -10.33
C ASN A 476 -13.69 23.84 -10.44
N ARG A 477 -14.61 23.48 -11.34
CA ARG A 477 -15.86 24.21 -11.62
C ARG A 477 -17.10 23.33 -11.42
N VAL A 478 -18.30 23.89 -11.57
CA VAL A 478 -19.60 23.27 -11.24
C VAL A 478 -19.80 21.83 -11.76
N GLY A 479 -19.11 21.41 -12.83
CA GLY A 479 -19.17 20.03 -13.36
C GLY A 479 -18.02 19.09 -13.00
N SER A 480 -16.87 19.59 -12.55
CA SER A 480 -15.64 18.80 -12.34
C SER A 480 -14.95 19.16 -11.02
N ARG A 481 -14.30 18.15 -10.44
CA ARG A 481 -13.54 18.26 -9.21
C ARG A 481 -12.09 17.90 -9.50
N LEU A 482 -11.20 18.77 -9.08
CA LEU A 482 -9.76 18.51 -9.06
C LEU A 482 -9.42 17.77 -7.77
N ILE A 483 -8.57 16.75 -7.86
CA ILE A 483 -8.10 15.96 -6.73
C ILE A 483 -6.57 15.94 -6.75
N HIS A 484 -5.96 16.45 -5.69
CA HIS A 484 -4.52 16.35 -5.47
C HIS A 484 -4.16 14.92 -5.06
N GLY A 485 -3.21 14.32 -5.77
CA GLY A 485 -2.61 13.06 -5.38
C GLY A 485 -1.58 13.22 -4.25
N ASN A 486 -0.92 12.14 -3.89
CA ASN A 486 0.14 12.17 -2.90
C ASN A 486 1.40 12.84 -3.49
N LEU A 487 1.97 13.81 -2.78
CA LEU A 487 3.19 14.51 -3.21
C LEU A 487 4.42 13.65 -2.85
N LEU A 488 5.06 13.09 -3.87
CA LEU A 488 6.25 12.25 -3.68
C LEU A 488 7.51 13.11 -3.63
N VAL A 489 8.22 13.06 -2.50
CA VAL A 489 9.59 13.55 -2.37
C VAL A 489 10.56 12.42 -2.70
N LEU A 490 11.34 12.57 -3.77
CA LEU A 490 12.20 11.52 -4.31
C LEU A 490 13.65 12.00 -4.45
N PRO A 491 14.63 11.33 -3.80
CA PRO A 491 16.03 11.58 -4.08
C PRO A 491 16.40 11.05 -5.48
N VAL A 492 16.97 11.92 -6.32
CA VAL A 492 17.36 11.61 -7.70
C VAL A 492 18.74 12.18 -7.97
N GLY A 493 19.73 11.29 -8.16
CA GLY A 493 21.14 11.69 -8.31
C GLY A 493 21.59 12.52 -7.10
N ASN A 494 22.03 13.75 -7.36
CA ASN A 494 22.42 14.70 -6.31
C ASN A 494 21.33 15.74 -5.99
N GLY A 495 20.07 15.52 -6.38
CA GLY A 495 18.96 16.45 -6.18
C GLY A 495 17.72 15.81 -5.54
N ILE A 496 16.70 16.63 -5.29
CA ILE A 496 15.37 16.19 -4.83
C ILE A 496 14.35 16.53 -5.91
N LEU A 497 13.62 15.51 -6.34
CA LEU A 497 12.52 15.60 -7.29
C LEU A 497 11.20 15.52 -6.52
N TYR A 498 10.30 16.44 -6.80
CA TYR A 498 8.92 16.40 -6.30
C TYR A 498 8.00 16.03 -7.45
N VAL A 499 7.10 15.08 -7.21
CA VAL A 499 6.12 14.64 -8.20
C VAL A 499 4.74 14.59 -7.58
N GLU A 500 3.78 15.30 -8.18
CA GLU A 500 2.39 15.33 -7.76
C GLU A 500 1.47 14.95 -8.93
N PRO A 501 0.77 13.81 -8.86
CA PRO A 501 -0.26 13.48 -9.84
C PRO A 501 -1.55 14.26 -9.53
N ILE A 502 -2.16 14.84 -10.57
CA ILE A 502 -3.41 15.60 -10.48
C ILE A 502 -4.51 14.83 -11.21
N TYR A 503 -5.57 14.49 -10.48
CA TYR A 503 -6.71 13.77 -11.03
C TYR A 503 -7.91 14.69 -11.22
N LEU A 504 -8.72 14.36 -12.22
CA LEU A 504 -10.02 14.99 -12.43
C LEU A 504 -11.13 13.96 -12.25
N GLN A 505 -12.20 14.39 -11.61
CA GLN A 505 -13.39 13.58 -11.39
C GLN A 505 -14.62 14.41 -11.76
N SER A 506 -15.62 13.79 -12.37
CA SER A 506 -16.92 14.45 -12.57
C SER A 506 -17.69 14.44 -11.26
N ARG A 507 -18.41 15.52 -10.93
CA ARG A 507 -19.25 15.53 -9.72
C ARG A 507 -20.42 14.55 -9.77
N ASN A 508 -20.78 14.09 -10.97
CA ASN A 508 -21.86 13.11 -11.19
C ASN A 508 -21.34 11.69 -11.42
N ASN A 509 -20.02 11.48 -11.52
CA ASN A 509 -19.43 10.18 -11.77
C ASN A 509 -18.10 10.02 -11.03
N ASP A 510 -18.05 9.03 -10.15
CA ASP A 510 -16.93 8.81 -9.24
C ASP A 510 -15.74 8.07 -9.88
N ILE A 511 -15.35 8.45 -11.10
CA ILE A 511 -14.17 7.89 -11.78
C ILE A 511 -13.07 8.96 -11.88
N PRO A 512 -12.08 8.95 -10.97
CA PRO A 512 -10.90 9.79 -11.12
C PRO A 512 -10.05 9.35 -12.32
N THR A 513 -9.73 10.29 -13.21
CA THR A 513 -8.78 10.13 -14.31
C THR A 513 -7.55 10.98 -14.04
N LEU A 514 -6.35 10.44 -14.31
CA LEU A 514 -5.13 11.24 -14.24
C LEU A 514 -5.14 12.26 -15.38
N ALA A 515 -5.13 13.54 -15.04
CA ALA A 515 -5.17 14.63 -16.01
C ALA A 515 -3.78 15.22 -16.26
N ARG A 516 -2.99 15.42 -15.20
CA ARG A 516 -1.64 15.98 -15.30
C ARG A 516 -0.71 15.39 -14.25
N VAL A 517 0.58 15.54 -14.51
CA VAL A 517 1.65 15.30 -13.56
C VAL A 517 2.41 16.62 -13.40
N VAL A 518 2.48 17.10 -12.16
CA VAL A 518 3.30 18.25 -11.79
C VAL A 518 4.64 17.72 -11.29
N VAL A 519 5.72 18.28 -11.80
CA VAL A 519 7.08 17.93 -11.44
C VAL A 519 7.87 19.20 -11.14
N THR A 520 8.66 19.19 -10.07
CA THR A 520 9.54 20.30 -9.70
C THR A 520 10.80 19.83 -9.00
N ASP A 521 11.87 20.61 -9.13
CA ASP A 521 13.11 20.49 -8.34
C ASP A 521 13.18 21.51 -7.19
N GLY A 522 12.07 22.21 -6.95
CA GLY A 522 11.91 23.29 -5.99
C GLY A 522 12.21 24.69 -6.53
N VAL A 523 12.63 24.79 -7.80
CA VAL A 523 12.86 26.08 -8.47
C VAL A 523 11.98 26.18 -9.72
N THR A 524 11.95 25.14 -10.53
CA THR A 524 11.19 25.11 -11.78
C THR A 524 9.96 24.23 -11.63
N PHE A 525 8.78 24.77 -11.91
CA PHE A 525 7.52 24.04 -11.85
C PHE A 525 7.04 23.72 -13.27
N VAL A 526 6.78 22.45 -13.52
CA VAL A 526 6.34 21.94 -14.82
C VAL A 526 5.11 21.08 -14.62
N MET A 527 4.07 21.31 -15.42
CA MET A 527 2.85 20.52 -15.43
C MET A 527 2.57 19.99 -16.84
N GLU A 528 2.62 18.67 -17.00
CA GLU A 528 2.46 18.01 -18.29
C GLU A 528 1.48 16.83 -18.23
N ARG A 529 1.09 16.32 -19.41
CA ARG A 529 0.13 15.19 -19.52
C ARG A 529 0.71 13.86 -19.06
N ASP A 530 2.02 13.69 -19.18
CA ASP A 530 2.71 12.47 -18.79
C ASP A 530 4.03 12.81 -18.10
N LEU A 531 4.47 11.90 -17.23
CA LEU A 531 5.67 12.08 -16.43
C LEU A 531 6.93 12.24 -17.29
N LYS A 532 7.01 11.56 -18.43
CA LYS A 532 8.19 11.60 -19.30
C LYS A 532 8.39 13.02 -19.85
N ARG A 533 7.32 13.62 -20.41
CA ARG A 533 7.33 15.00 -20.87
C ARG A 533 7.60 15.99 -19.74
N ALA A 534 7.00 15.79 -18.57
CA ALA A 534 7.23 16.65 -17.40
C ALA A 534 8.72 16.68 -17.01
N LEU A 535 9.39 15.52 -17.02
CA LEU A 535 10.81 15.41 -16.70
C LEU A 535 11.72 15.97 -17.81
N GLU A 536 11.37 15.75 -19.08
CA GLU A 536 12.10 16.31 -20.22
C GLU A 536 12.04 17.85 -20.20
N GLU A 537 10.86 18.41 -19.99
CA GLU A 537 10.63 19.85 -19.92
C GLU A 537 11.30 20.49 -18.70
N LEU A 538 11.28 19.82 -17.54
CA LEU A 538 12.00 20.27 -16.34
C LEU A 538 13.50 20.48 -16.63
N VAL A 539 14.13 19.51 -17.30
CA VAL A 539 15.55 19.57 -17.65
C VAL A 539 15.82 20.55 -18.79
N ASN A 540 14.90 20.69 -19.76
CA ASN A 540 15.07 21.57 -20.92
C ASN A 540 14.93 23.06 -20.56
N ARG A 541 13.95 23.43 -19.72
CA ARG A 541 13.80 24.81 -19.23
C ARG A 541 15.04 25.32 -18.49
N MET A 542 15.80 24.39 -17.91
CA MET A 542 17.09 24.70 -17.30
C MET A 542 18.23 24.88 -18.29
N GLY A 543 18.18 24.24 -19.46
CA GLY A 543 19.15 24.45 -20.55
C GLY A 543 18.97 25.81 -21.25
N ALA A 544 17.77 26.38 -21.21
CA ALA A 544 17.44 27.69 -21.80
C ALA A 544 17.73 28.88 -20.87
N ALA A 545 18.10 28.66 -19.60
CA ALA A 545 18.56 29.72 -18.70
C ALA A 545 20.01 30.11 -19.06
N ALA A 546 20.16 30.89 -20.14
CA ALA A 546 21.39 31.64 -20.40
C ALA A 546 21.70 32.56 -19.20
N PRO A 547 22.97 32.77 -18.83
CA PRO A 547 23.30 33.77 -17.83
C PRO A 547 22.75 35.12 -18.29
N LEU A 548 21.97 35.78 -17.43
CA LEU A 548 21.59 37.17 -17.67
C LEU A 548 22.87 37.97 -17.95
N PRO A 549 22.94 38.78 -19.02
CA PRO A 549 24.12 39.58 -19.29
C PRO A 549 24.33 40.51 -18.10
N ILE A 550 25.49 40.37 -17.45
CA ILE A 550 25.96 41.30 -16.44
C ILE A 550 26.11 42.65 -17.16
N ARG A 551 25.19 43.58 -16.89
CA ARG A 551 25.39 44.99 -17.27
C ARG A 551 26.66 45.46 -16.55
N PRO A 552 27.68 45.98 -17.26
CA PRO A 552 28.81 46.63 -16.61
C PRO A 552 28.25 47.80 -15.79
N VAL A 553 28.58 47.82 -14.50
CA VAL A 553 28.34 48.99 -13.65
C VAL A 553 29.16 50.13 -14.26
N ALA A 554 28.49 51.14 -14.80
CA ALA A 554 29.15 52.37 -15.22
C ALA A 554 29.77 52.99 -13.96
N GLY A 555 31.09 53.12 -13.94
CA GLY A 555 31.81 53.85 -12.91
C GLY A 555 31.36 55.32 -12.88
N PRO A 556 31.32 55.97 -11.71
CA PRO A 556 30.98 57.37 -11.62
C PRO A 556 32.03 58.21 -12.37
N GLN A 557 31.56 59.10 -13.24
CA GLN A 557 32.39 60.14 -13.82
C GLN A 557 32.77 61.12 -12.71
N GLY A 558 34.07 61.31 -12.51
CA GLY A 558 34.69 62.28 -11.62
C GLY A 558 36.13 62.46 -12.02
#